data_AF-A0A962YPP1-F1
#
_entry.id   AF-A0A962YPP1-F1
#
_cell.length_a   1.000
_cell.length_b   1.000
_cell.length_c   1.000
_cell.angle_alpha   90.00
_cell.angle_beta   90.00
_cell.angle_gamma   90.00
#
_symmetry.space_group_name_H-M   'P 1'
#
loop_
_entity.id
_entity.type
_entity.pdbx_description
1 polymer ?
#
loop_
_entity_poly.entity_id
_entity_poly.type
_entity_poly.pdbx_seq_one_letter_code
_entity_poly.pdbx_strand_id
1 'polypeptide(L)'
;MLFHWRGLRVVIEGKFADQAGARDWVLNDARGRVQRGIAHIAAAVVYPATLRTAATAQLLTQLKQAALSYCIISESEETAWFEGAPATLMDALPRAQETLAQDDLVARTAQSLREQLTEVALLWMGQAGACDRLSELLGMPAPRGETPEQTEGRRTTAAKVSALVIANALIF
;
A
#
# COMPACT_ATOMS: atom_id res chain seq x y z
N MET A 1 2.69 -19.17 3.22
CA MET A 1 3.00 -19.55 1.81
C MET A 1 2.85 -18.34 0.91
N LEU A 2 3.84 -18.01 0.08
CA LEU A 2 3.77 -16.91 -0.90
C LEU A 2 3.63 -17.50 -2.31
N PHE A 3 2.73 -16.96 -3.13
CA PHE A 3 2.52 -17.36 -4.52
C PHE A 3 2.08 -16.19 -5.39
N HIS A 4 2.16 -16.37 -6.71
CA HIS A 4 1.66 -15.40 -7.68
C HIS A 4 0.29 -15.84 -8.19
N TRP A 5 -0.67 -14.92 -8.23
CA TRP A 5 -2.01 -15.17 -8.73
C TRP A 5 -2.49 -13.94 -9.51
N ARG A 6 -2.74 -14.12 -10.81
CA ARG A 6 -3.16 -13.05 -11.74
C ARG A 6 -2.27 -11.80 -11.68
N GLY A 7 -0.95 -12.00 -11.58
CA GLY A 7 0.03 -10.91 -11.49
C GLY A 7 0.19 -10.30 -10.09
N LEU A 8 -0.64 -10.68 -9.12
CA LEU A 8 -0.50 -10.24 -7.73
C LEU A 8 0.30 -11.24 -6.90
N ARG A 9 1.09 -10.72 -5.97
CA ARG A 9 1.72 -11.53 -4.92
C ARG A 9 0.70 -11.75 -3.81
N VAL A 10 0.39 -13.02 -3.53
CA VAL A 10 -0.55 -13.43 -2.50
C VAL A 10 0.18 -14.28 -1.47
N VAL A 11 -0.01 -13.97 -0.19
CA VAL A 11 0.53 -14.76 0.91
C VAL A 11 -0.58 -15.32 1.79
N ILE A 12 -0.46 -16.58 2.21
CA ILE A 12 -1.33 -17.20 3.22
C ILE A 12 -0.49 -17.39 4.47
N GLU A 13 -0.90 -16.76 5.57
CA GLU A 13 -0.37 -16.98 6.91
C GLU A 13 -1.35 -17.84 7.71
N GLY A 14 -0.81 -18.75 8.50
CA GLY A 14 -1.59 -19.83 9.10
C GLY A 14 -1.20 -20.12 10.54
N LYS A 15 -2.20 -20.19 11.43
CA LYS A 15 -2.06 -20.72 12.80
C LYS A 15 -3.17 -21.72 13.07
N PHE A 16 -3.02 -22.57 14.09
CA PHE A 16 -4.08 -23.47 14.52
C PHE A 16 -4.84 -22.87 15.71
N ALA A 17 -6.13 -23.20 15.81
CA ALA A 17 -7.03 -22.72 16.85
C ALA A 17 -6.68 -23.19 18.27
N ASP A 18 -5.80 -24.19 18.40
CA ASP A 18 -5.32 -24.70 19.70
C ASP A 18 -4.26 -23.80 20.35
N GLN A 19 -3.83 -22.73 19.69
CA GLN A 19 -2.94 -21.72 20.24
C GLN A 19 -3.76 -20.53 20.76
N ALA A 20 -3.54 -20.15 22.02
CA ALA A 20 -4.13 -18.93 22.58
C ALA A 20 -3.68 -17.70 21.76
N GLY A 21 -4.63 -16.85 21.38
CA GLY A 21 -4.34 -15.66 20.56
C GLY A 21 -4.03 -15.94 19.09
N ALA A 22 -4.30 -17.15 18.57
CA ALA A 22 -3.99 -17.53 17.19
C ALA A 22 -4.50 -16.53 16.15
N ARG A 23 -5.71 -15.99 16.33
CA ARG A 23 -6.32 -14.98 15.44
C ARG A 23 -5.49 -13.69 15.40
N ASP A 24 -5.12 -13.14 16.55
CA ASP A 24 -4.38 -11.87 16.63
C ASP A 24 -2.98 -12.02 16.05
N TRP A 25 -2.31 -13.15 16.33
CA TRP A 25 -0.98 -13.42 15.82
C TRP A 25 -0.97 -13.56 14.30
N VAL A 26 -1.87 -14.39 13.75
CA VAL A 26 -1.91 -14.59 12.30
C VAL A 26 -2.34 -13.33 11.56
N LEU A 27 -3.23 -12.52 12.16
CA LEU A 27 -3.62 -11.23 11.61
C LEU A 27 -2.44 -10.27 11.55
N ASN A 28 -1.67 -10.14 12.63
CA ASN A 28 -0.48 -9.28 12.65
C ASN A 28 0.62 -9.77 11.69
N ASP A 29 0.84 -11.08 11.61
CA ASP A 29 1.77 -11.68 10.65
C ASP A 29 1.36 -11.32 9.22
N ALA A 30 0.09 -11.53 8.85
CA ALA A 30 -0.45 -11.25 7.53
C ALA A 30 -0.43 -9.75 7.19
N ARG A 31 -0.86 -8.89 8.12
CA ARG A 31 -0.82 -7.43 7.97
C ARG A 31 0.61 -6.93 7.75
N GLY A 32 1.57 -7.48 8.50
CA GLY A 32 2.98 -7.19 8.31
C GLY A 32 3.51 -7.56 6.92
N ARG A 33 2.94 -8.58 6.24
CA ARG A 33 3.35 -8.92 4.87
C ARG A 33 2.94 -7.85 3.86
N VAL A 34 1.72 -7.32 4.00
CA VAL A 34 1.22 -6.25 3.13
C VAL A 34 1.98 -4.95 3.40
N GLN A 35 2.09 -4.54 4.67
CA GLN A 35 2.75 -3.28 5.05
C GLN A 35 4.23 -3.19 4.63
N ARG A 36 4.94 -4.32 4.60
CA ARG A 36 6.35 -4.38 4.15
C ARG A 36 6.48 -4.56 2.63
N GLY A 37 5.39 -4.51 1.88
CA GLY A 37 5.38 -4.70 0.43
C GLY A 37 5.80 -6.10 -0.02
N ILE A 38 5.67 -7.13 0.83
CA ILE A 38 6.04 -8.52 0.50
C ILE A 38 4.98 -9.16 -0.41
N ALA A 39 3.70 -8.84 -0.16
CA ALA A 39 2.57 -9.31 -0.94
C ALA A 39 1.53 -8.18 -1.08
N HIS A 40 0.78 -8.16 -2.18
CA HIS A 40 -0.32 -7.20 -2.36
C HIS A 40 -1.57 -7.65 -1.60
N ILE A 41 -1.73 -8.97 -1.43
CA ILE A 41 -2.82 -9.58 -0.67
C ILE A 41 -2.23 -10.59 0.32
N ALA A 42 -2.70 -10.55 1.56
CA ALA A 42 -2.43 -11.55 2.58
C ALA A 42 -3.73 -12.16 3.09
N ALA A 43 -3.79 -13.47 3.20
CA ALA A 43 -4.87 -14.19 3.88
C ALA A 43 -4.37 -14.65 5.25
N ALA A 44 -5.01 -14.18 6.31
CA ALA A 44 -4.83 -14.68 7.66
C ALA A 44 -5.78 -15.85 7.87
N VAL A 45 -5.25 -17.04 8.18
CA VAL A 45 -6.04 -18.28 8.30
C VAL A 45 -5.81 -18.94 9.65
N VAL A 46 -6.91 -19.26 10.32
CA VAL A 46 -6.93 -20.12 11.51
C VAL A 46 -7.50 -21.48 11.13
N TYR A 47 -6.65 -22.49 11.19
CA TYR A 47 -7.01 -23.88 10.98
C TYR A 47 -7.65 -24.47 12.25
N PRO A 48 -8.69 -25.32 12.14
CA PRO A 48 -9.20 -26.06 13.28
C PRO A 48 -8.12 -26.99 13.85
N ALA A 49 -8.12 -27.17 15.17
CA ALA A 49 -7.11 -27.96 15.88
C ALA A 49 -7.02 -29.42 15.37
N THR A 50 -8.14 -29.97 14.89
CA THR A 50 -8.24 -31.33 14.35
C THR A 50 -7.30 -31.57 13.15
N LEU A 51 -7.00 -30.53 12.37
CA LEU A 51 -6.07 -30.64 11.25
C LEU A 51 -4.61 -30.79 11.69
N ARG A 52 -4.25 -30.37 12.91
CA ARG A 52 -2.87 -30.47 13.40
C ARG A 52 -2.44 -31.92 13.59
N THR A 53 -3.37 -32.76 14.03
CA THR A 53 -3.15 -34.18 14.35
C THR A 53 -3.65 -35.12 13.25
N ALA A 54 -4.12 -34.59 12.13
CA ALA A 54 -4.61 -35.38 11.01
C ALA A 54 -3.49 -36.24 10.42
N ALA A 55 -3.77 -37.51 10.17
CA ALA A 55 -2.84 -38.39 9.47
C ALA A 55 -2.53 -37.82 8.07
N THR A 56 -1.25 -37.81 7.68
CA THR A 56 -0.81 -37.22 6.41
C THR A 56 -1.59 -37.75 5.19
N ALA A 57 -1.92 -39.04 5.18
CA ALA A 57 -2.71 -39.67 4.12
C ALA A 57 -4.13 -39.11 3.98
N GLN A 58 -4.69 -38.55 5.06
CA GLN A 58 -6.04 -37.98 5.10
C GLN A 58 -6.04 -36.45 5.11
N LEU A 59 -4.88 -35.81 5.28
CA LEU A 59 -4.76 -34.38 5.51
C LEU A 59 -5.42 -33.54 4.40
N LEU A 60 -5.20 -33.88 3.13
CA LEU A 60 -5.81 -33.17 2.01
C LEU A 60 -7.34 -33.30 2.01
N THR A 61 -7.86 -34.49 2.30
CA THR A 61 -9.30 -34.75 2.36
C THR A 61 -9.94 -33.99 3.53
N GLN A 62 -9.31 -34.04 4.70
CA GLN A 62 -9.79 -33.32 5.88
C GLN A 62 -9.69 -31.80 5.69
N LEU A 63 -8.61 -31.30 5.10
CA LEU A 63 -8.45 -29.87 4.81
C LEU A 63 -9.55 -29.35 3.89
N LYS A 64 -9.89 -30.10 2.82
CA LYS A 64 -10.97 -29.72 1.89
C LYS A 64 -12.33 -29.56 2.56
N GLN A 65 -12.57 -30.31 3.64
CA GLN A 65 -13.85 -30.33 4.37
C GLN A 65 -13.81 -29.46 5.64
N ALA A 66 -12.64 -28.99 6.06
CA ALA A 66 -12.48 -28.23 7.28
C ALA A 66 -13.10 -26.83 7.16
N ALA A 67 -13.81 -26.41 8.21
CA ALA A 67 -14.20 -25.02 8.39
C ALA A 67 -12.97 -24.22 8.86
N LEU A 68 -12.41 -23.43 7.95
CA LEU A 68 -11.34 -22.50 8.22
C LEU A 68 -11.94 -21.17 8.65
N SER A 69 -11.34 -20.52 9.64
CA SER A 69 -11.62 -19.10 9.89
C SER A 69 -10.57 -18.27 9.17
N TYR A 70 -10.98 -17.27 8.39
CA TYR A 70 -10.03 -16.48 7.61
C TYR A 70 -10.42 -15.01 7.48
N CYS A 71 -9.43 -14.16 7.23
CA CYS A 71 -9.56 -12.74 6.93
C CYS A 71 -8.61 -12.41 5.76
N ILE A 72 -9.04 -11.52 4.86
CA ILE A 72 -8.22 -11.02 3.75
C ILE A 72 -7.76 -9.61 4.07
N ILE A 73 -6.47 -9.37 3.86
CA ILE A 73 -5.80 -8.09 4.02
C ILE A 73 -5.18 -7.72 2.68
N SER A 74 -5.43 -6.51 2.21
CA SER A 74 -4.80 -5.91 1.04
C SER A 74 -4.27 -4.52 1.41
N GLU A 75 -3.64 -3.84 0.45
CA GLU A 75 -3.19 -2.45 0.63
C GLU A 75 -4.35 -1.48 0.88
N SER A 76 -5.54 -1.82 0.41
CA SER A 76 -6.73 -0.96 0.44
C SER A 76 -7.74 -1.34 1.51
N GLU A 77 -7.82 -2.62 1.86
CA GLU A 77 -8.87 -3.13 2.73
C GLU A 77 -8.42 -4.28 3.64
N GLU A 78 -9.06 -4.38 4.79
CA GLU A 78 -9.01 -5.54 5.68
C GLU A 78 -10.44 -6.01 5.92
N THR A 79 -10.73 -7.27 5.62
CA THR A 79 -12.08 -7.81 5.74
C THR A 79 -12.39 -8.24 7.17
N ALA A 80 -13.68 -8.40 7.48
CA ALA A 80 -14.08 -9.16 8.66
C ALA A 80 -13.58 -10.61 8.58
N TRP A 81 -13.58 -11.30 9.73
CA TRP A 81 -13.34 -12.73 9.79
C TRP A 81 -14.55 -13.49 9.23
N PHE A 82 -14.28 -14.43 8.34
CA PHE A 82 -15.25 -15.37 7.79
C PHE A 82 -14.94 -16.79 8.23
N GLU A 83 -15.91 -17.68 8.08
CA GLU A 83 -15.73 -19.11 8.24
C GLU A 83 -16.19 -19.84 6.97
N GLY A 84 -15.41 -20.80 6.51
CA GLY A 84 -15.73 -21.54 5.29
C GLY A 84 -14.69 -22.59 4.91
N ALA A 85 -14.99 -23.35 3.86
CA ALA A 85 -14.05 -24.30 3.29
C ALA A 85 -12.89 -23.56 2.58
N PRO A 86 -11.74 -24.23 2.33
CA PRO A 86 -10.65 -23.62 1.58
C PRO A 86 -11.04 -23.07 0.21
N ALA A 87 -12.06 -23.66 -0.45
CA ALA A 87 -12.60 -23.14 -1.71
C ALA A 87 -13.18 -21.73 -1.55
N THR A 88 -13.89 -21.48 -0.45
CA THR A 88 -14.49 -20.17 -0.15
C THR A 88 -13.43 -19.09 0.06
N LEU A 89 -12.28 -19.45 0.64
CA LEU A 89 -11.13 -18.55 0.74
C LEU A 89 -10.61 -18.17 -0.67
N MET A 90 -10.49 -19.15 -1.57
CA MET A 90 -10.04 -18.89 -2.94
C MET A 90 -11.02 -18.01 -3.72
N ASP A 91 -12.32 -18.18 -3.48
CA ASP A 91 -13.38 -17.36 -4.08
C ASP A 91 -13.42 -15.92 -3.53
N ALA A 92 -12.80 -15.67 -2.37
CA ALA A 92 -12.68 -14.33 -1.81
C ALA A 92 -11.53 -13.52 -2.45
N LEU A 93 -10.50 -14.17 -3.02
CA LEU A 93 -9.37 -13.49 -3.64
C LEU A 93 -9.74 -12.63 -4.87
N PRO A 94 -10.65 -13.05 -5.78
CA PRO A 94 -11.14 -12.20 -6.85
C PRO A 94 -11.74 -10.88 -6.38
N ARG A 95 -12.45 -10.87 -5.25
CA ARG A 95 -13.05 -9.64 -4.72
C ARG A 95 -11.96 -8.68 -4.25
N ALA A 96 -10.99 -9.17 -3.49
CA ALA A 96 -9.85 -8.35 -3.06
C ALA A 96 -9.04 -7.82 -4.24
N GLN A 97 -8.87 -8.62 -5.30
CA GLN A 97 -8.24 -8.15 -6.55
C GLN A 97 -9.08 -7.06 -7.23
N GLU A 98 -10.39 -7.23 -7.31
CA GLU A 98 -11.27 -6.24 -7.94
C GLU A 98 -11.24 -4.91 -7.18
N THR A 99 -11.27 -4.95 -5.84
CA THR A 99 -11.05 -3.77 -5.01
C THR A 99 -9.73 -3.10 -5.33
N LEU A 100 -8.61 -3.85 -5.36
CA LEU A 100 -7.29 -3.32 -5.71
C LEU A 100 -7.20 -2.77 -7.14
N ALA A 101 -7.94 -3.33 -8.09
CA ALA A 101 -7.97 -2.87 -9.47
C ALA A 101 -8.84 -1.62 -9.66
N GLN A 102 -9.89 -1.47 -8.84
CA GLN A 102 -10.74 -0.28 -8.80
C GLN A 102 -10.13 0.85 -7.97
N ASP A 103 -9.27 0.52 -7.00
CA ASP A 103 -8.56 1.52 -6.23
C ASP A 103 -7.44 2.13 -7.07
N ASP A 104 -7.70 3.33 -7.57
CA ASP A 104 -6.68 4.23 -8.08
C ASP A 104 -5.82 4.79 -6.92
N LEU A 105 -5.35 3.92 -6.04
CA LEU A 105 -4.56 4.26 -4.86
C LEU A 105 -3.31 5.03 -5.31
N VAL A 106 -2.71 4.65 -6.43
CA VAL A 106 -1.54 5.32 -6.99
C VAL A 106 -1.89 6.75 -7.43
N ALA A 107 -2.94 6.98 -8.23
CA ALA A 107 -3.25 8.36 -8.62
C ALA A 107 -3.78 9.17 -7.44
N ARG A 108 -4.56 8.59 -6.51
CA ARG A 108 -4.99 9.26 -5.28
C ARG A 108 -3.81 9.67 -4.42
N THR A 109 -2.85 8.78 -4.21
CA THR A 109 -1.63 9.07 -3.43
C THR A 109 -0.78 10.12 -4.14
N ALA A 110 -0.58 9.99 -5.46
CA ALA A 110 0.12 11.00 -6.26
C ALA A 110 -0.59 12.36 -6.21
N GLN A 111 -1.92 12.36 -6.22
CA GLN A 111 -2.74 13.56 -6.13
C GLN A 111 -2.61 14.23 -4.77
N SER A 112 -2.74 13.48 -3.66
CA SER A 112 -2.54 14.02 -2.32
C SER A 112 -1.11 14.53 -2.11
N LEU A 113 -0.09 13.82 -2.61
CA LEU A 113 1.29 14.31 -2.59
C LEU A 113 1.44 15.62 -3.36
N ARG A 114 0.85 15.70 -4.56
CA ARG A 114 0.87 16.91 -5.38
C ARG A 114 0.19 18.10 -4.70
N GLU A 115 -0.93 17.87 -4.02
CA GLU A 115 -1.64 18.91 -3.25
C GLU A 115 -0.77 19.44 -2.12
N GLN A 116 -0.19 18.56 -1.30
CA GLN A 116 0.69 18.95 -0.19
C GLN A 116 1.96 19.67 -0.68
N LEU A 117 2.58 19.20 -1.77
CA LEU A 117 3.70 19.90 -2.41
C LEU A 117 3.31 21.28 -2.93
N THR A 118 2.07 21.43 -3.41
CA THR A 118 1.56 22.72 -3.88
C THR A 118 1.38 23.69 -2.71
N GLU A 119 0.91 23.22 -1.54
CA GLU A 119 0.83 24.04 -0.33
C GLU A 119 2.21 24.52 0.14
N VAL A 120 3.21 23.63 0.15
CA VAL A 120 4.60 24.02 0.47
C VAL A 120 5.14 25.04 -0.52
N ALA A 121 4.88 24.86 -1.82
CA ALA A 121 5.28 25.81 -2.84
C ALA A 121 4.59 27.18 -2.65
N LEU A 122 3.31 27.21 -2.27
CA LEU A 122 2.57 28.44 -1.97
C LEU A 122 3.19 29.22 -0.80
N LEU A 123 3.65 28.53 0.25
CA LEU A 123 4.35 29.17 1.37
C LEU A 123 5.63 29.89 0.92
N TRP A 124 6.39 29.30 -0.02
CA TRP A 124 7.60 29.94 -0.55
C TRP A 124 7.31 31.02 -1.57
N MET A 125 6.24 30.90 -2.37
CA MET A 125 5.83 31.96 -3.30
C MET A 125 5.47 33.26 -2.58
N GLY A 126 5.03 33.19 -1.31
CA GLY A 126 4.91 34.37 -0.44
C GLY A 126 6.23 35.10 -0.16
N GLN A 127 7.38 34.52 -0.53
CA GLN A 127 8.72 35.08 -0.35
C GLN A 127 9.50 35.14 -1.66
N ALA A 128 9.27 36.21 -2.43
CA ALA A 128 9.93 36.47 -3.73
C ALA A 128 11.45 36.24 -3.71
N GLY A 129 12.16 36.73 -2.68
CA GLY A 129 13.61 36.58 -2.57
C GLY A 129 14.08 35.14 -2.31
N ALA A 130 13.26 34.30 -1.70
CA ALA A 130 13.57 32.87 -1.55
C ALA A 130 13.39 32.15 -2.89
N CYS A 131 12.31 32.42 -3.61
CA CYS A 131 12.06 31.85 -4.93
C CYS A 131 13.12 32.24 -5.96
N ASP A 132 13.67 33.45 -5.91
CA ASP A 132 14.76 33.85 -6.81
C ASP A 132 16.06 33.10 -6.49
N ARG A 133 16.40 32.92 -5.21
CA ARG A 133 17.56 32.08 -4.81
C ARG A 133 17.38 30.62 -5.22
N LEU A 134 16.18 30.07 -5.06
CA LEU A 134 15.85 28.71 -5.50
C LEU A 134 15.94 28.59 -7.03
N SER A 135 15.49 29.61 -7.76
CA SER A 135 15.61 29.68 -9.22
C SER A 135 17.07 29.59 -9.66
N GLU A 136 17.98 30.32 -9.01
CA GLU A 136 19.42 30.25 -9.28
C GLU A 136 19.99 28.85 -8.97
N LEU A 137 19.68 28.28 -7.80
CA LEU A 137 20.17 26.95 -7.39
C LEU A 137 19.70 25.83 -8.32
N LEU A 138 18.49 25.96 -8.86
CA LEU A 138 17.91 25.01 -9.81
C LEU A 138 18.35 25.25 -11.27
N GLY A 139 19.26 26.19 -11.52
CA GLY A 139 19.75 26.49 -12.87
C GLY A 139 18.73 27.22 -13.75
N MET A 140 17.77 27.92 -13.16
CA MET A 140 16.74 28.72 -13.82
C MET A 140 16.91 30.23 -13.50
N PRO A 141 18.06 30.86 -13.80
CA PRO A 141 18.27 32.28 -13.51
C PRO A 141 17.30 33.17 -14.31
N ALA A 142 17.00 34.35 -13.77
CA ALA A 142 16.14 35.34 -14.43
C ALA A 142 16.73 35.79 -15.79
N PRO A 143 16.02 35.60 -16.91
CA PRO A 143 16.45 36.11 -18.21
C PRO A 143 16.46 37.64 -18.25
N ARG A 144 17.33 38.23 -19.09
CA ARG A 144 17.34 39.68 -19.29
C ARG A 144 16.03 40.13 -19.96
N GLY A 145 15.36 41.09 -19.32
CA GLY A 145 14.13 41.68 -19.84
C GLY A 145 12.87 40.81 -19.65
N GLU A 146 12.87 39.89 -18.67
CA GLU A 146 11.66 39.13 -18.35
C GLU A 146 10.51 40.08 -17.94
N THR A 147 9.30 39.78 -18.41
CA THR A 147 8.09 40.49 -18.01
C THR A 147 7.67 40.06 -16.59
N PRO A 148 6.83 40.84 -15.88
CA PRO A 148 6.34 40.45 -14.56
C PRO A 148 5.63 39.08 -14.53
N GLU A 149 4.91 38.73 -15.59
CA GLU A 149 4.28 37.39 -15.73
C GLU A 149 5.32 36.27 -15.89
N GLN A 150 6.40 36.53 -16.62
CA GLN A 150 7.51 35.57 -16.76
C GLN A 150 8.27 35.40 -15.44
N THR A 151 8.47 36.49 -14.68
CA THR A 151 9.03 36.45 -13.32
C THR A 151 8.20 35.55 -12.41
N GLU A 152 6.88 35.74 -12.39
CA GLU A 152 5.98 34.99 -11.53
C GLU A 152 5.93 33.50 -11.93
N GLY A 153 5.88 33.21 -13.23
CA GLY A 153 5.93 31.84 -13.75
C GLY A 153 7.23 31.11 -13.39
N ARG A 154 8.37 31.80 -13.47
CA ARG A 154 9.68 31.26 -13.07
C ARG A 154 9.72 30.94 -11.58
N ARG A 155 9.30 31.89 -10.72
CA ARG A 155 9.25 31.69 -9.27
C ARG A 155 8.32 30.55 -8.87
N THR A 156 7.16 30.45 -9.52
CA THR A 156 6.21 29.34 -9.32
C THR A 156 6.86 28.00 -9.65
N THR A 157 7.56 27.92 -10.79
CA THR A 157 8.27 26.71 -11.21
C THR A 157 9.37 26.35 -10.21
N ALA A 158 10.20 27.33 -9.80
CA ALA A 158 11.27 27.11 -8.84
C ALA A 158 10.76 26.62 -7.48
N ALA A 159 9.66 27.18 -6.97
CA ALA A 159 9.04 26.74 -5.72
C ALA A 159 8.54 25.29 -5.82
N LYS A 160 7.83 24.93 -6.90
CA LYS A 160 7.31 23.57 -7.12
C LYS A 160 8.43 22.52 -7.27
N VAL A 161 9.45 22.83 -8.07
CA VAL A 161 10.59 21.93 -8.26
C VAL A 161 11.37 21.74 -6.96
N SER A 162 11.59 22.82 -6.20
CA SER A 162 12.27 22.73 -4.90
C SER A 162 11.49 21.86 -3.90
N ALA A 163 10.16 21.98 -3.91
CA ALA A 163 9.30 21.20 -3.01
C ALA A 163 9.40 19.71 -3.34
N LEU A 164 9.39 19.38 -4.64
CA LEU A 164 9.59 18.02 -5.13
C LEU A 164 10.97 17.46 -4.76
N VAL A 165 12.03 18.27 -4.90
CA VAL A 165 13.40 17.86 -4.53
C VAL A 165 13.49 17.56 -3.03
N ILE A 166 12.88 18.39 -2.18
CA ILE A 166 12.84 18.15 -0.73
C ILE A 166 12.04 16.89 -0.40
N ALA A 167 10.88 16.68 -1.02
CA ALA A 167 10.13 15.44 -0.81
C ALA A 167 10.94 14.21 -1.22
N ASN A 168 11.61 14.24 -2.37
CA ASN A 168 12.51 13.15 -2.78
C ASN A 168 13.62 12.90 -1.75
N ALA A 169 14.26 13.95 -1.23
CA ALA A 169 15.34 13.84 -0.24
C ALA A 169 14.87 13.37 1.15
N LEU A 170 13.56 13.48 1.46
CA LEU A 170 12.98 12.98 2.69
C LEU A 170 12.47 11.54 2.57
N ILE A 171 12.20 11.08 1.34
CA ILE A 171 11.69 9.74 1.05
C ILE A 171 12.84 8.76 0.76
N PHE A 172 13.92 9.22 0.12
CA PHE A 172 15.07 8.41 -0.33
C PHE A 172 16.38 8.88 0.32
#